data_AF-A0A352SBF7-F1
#
_entry.id   AF-A0A352SBF7-F1
#
_cell.length_a   1.000
_cell.length_b   1.000
_cell.length_c   1.000
_cell.angle_alpha   90.00
_cell.angle_beta   90.00
_cell.angle_gamma   90.00
#
_symmetry.space_group_name_H-M   'P 1'
#
loop_
_entity.id
_entity.type
_entity.pdbx_description
1 polymer ?
#
loop_
_entity_poly.entity_id
_entity_poly.type
_entity_poly.pdbx_seq_one_letter_code
_entity_poly.pdbx_strand_id
1 'polypeptide(L)'
;ALNPHIYKHVPFDPRRDFTAVSLLGTSTIVLEVSENLPVKTVPELIAYAKAHPGLTYATAGTGTSMHLAGAMFSQVTQTNLTHVPYKGSSPAINDMLGGHIQVMFDNLPASLPHIQAGKLRA
;
A
#
# COMPACT_ATOMS: atom_id res chain seq x y z
N ALA A 1 -14.07 -0.47 10.51
CA ALA A 1 -13.24 0.72 10.22
C ALA A 1 -11.99 0.71 11.11
N LEU A 2 -10.81 0.99 10.56
CA LEU A 2 -9.55 1.01 11.33
C LEU A 2 -9.31 2.32 12.11
N ASN A 3 -9.94 3.42 11.70
CA ASN A 3 -9.68 4.77 12.22
C ASN A 3 -9.63 4.87 13.76
N PRO A 4 -10.58 4.29 14.53
CA PRO A 4 -10.55 4.38 16.00
C PRO A 4 -9.35 3.70 16.67
N HIS A 5 -8.66 2.80 15.96
CA HIS A 5 -7.50 2.06 16.46
C HIS A 5 -6.16 2.72 16.07
N ILE A 6 -6.20 3.74 15.20
CA ILE A 6 -5.01 4.39 14.63
C ILE A 6 -4.94 5.87 15.02
N TYR A 7 -6.05 6.58 15.01
CA TYR A 7 -6.09 8.00 15.35
C TYR A 7 -6.39 8.19 16.83
N LYS A 8 -5.60 9.04 17.50
CA LYS A 8 -5.82 9.42 18.91
C LYS A 8 -7.18 10.06 19.16
N HIS A 9 -7.72 10.74 18.15
CA HIS A 9 -9.02 11.40 18.21
C HIS A 9 -9.80 11.12 16.93
N VAL A 10 -10.97 10.49 17.08
CA VAL A 10 -11.94 10.29 16.01
C VAL A 10 -13.24 10.95 16.46
N PRO A 11 -13.83 11.88 15.69
CA PRO A 11 -14.98 12.67 16.13
C PRO A 11 -16.32 11.90 16.11
N PHE A 12 -16.29 10.58 15.90
CA PHE A 12 -17.46 9.71 15.82
C PHE A 12 -17.11 8.27 16.26
N ASP A 13 -18.10 7.51 16.75
CA ASP A 13 -17.99 6.06 16.95
C ASP A 13 -18.67 5.33 15.78
N PRO A 14 -17.92 4.62 14.92
CA PRO A 14 -18.47 3.93 13.77
C PRO A 14 -19.46 2.80 14.11
N ARG A 15 -19.51 2.33 15.36
CA ARG A 15 -20.44 1.29 15.84
C ARG A 15 -21.73 1.86 16.41
N ARG A 16 -21.70 3.09 16.92
CA ARG A 16 -22.86 3.74 17.56
C ARG A 16 -23.55 4.74 16.65
N ASP A 17 -22.76 5.52 15.91
CA ASP A 17 -23.26 6.70 15.20
C ASP A 17 -23.68 6.37 13.74
N PHE A 18 -23.55 5.11 13.30
CA PHE A 18 -23.93 4.66 11.95
C PHE A 18 -24.69 3.32 11.98
N THR A 19 -25.73 3.20 11.15
CA THR A 19 -26.43 1.93 10.87
C THR A 19 -25.87 1.30 9.60
N ALA A 20 -25.38 0.07 9.69
CA ALA A 20 -24.90 -0.67 8.53
C ALA A 20 -26.07 -1.01 7.58
N VAL A 21 -25.92 -0.71 6.28
CA VAL A 21 -26.92 -1.04 5.25
C VAL A 21 -26.59 -2.38 4.60
N SER A 22 -25.46 -2.47 3.89
CA SER A 22 -24.99 -3.71 3.26
C SER A 22 -23.52 -3.59 2.83
N LEU A 23 -22.86 -4.73 2.56
CA LEU A 23 -21.55 -4.81 1.93
C LEU A 23 -21.69 -4.66 0.42
N LEU A 24 -21.08 -3.61 -0.15
CA LEU A 24 -21.11 -3.39 -1.61
C LEU A 24 -20.11 -4.27 -2.38
N GLY A 25 -18.98 -4.62 -1.75
CA GLY A 25 -17.95 -5.43 -2.40
C GLY A 25 -16.70 -5.57 -1.55
N THR A 26 -15.77 -6.36 -2.06
CA THR A 26 -14.42 -6.52 -1.50
C THR A 26 -13.40 -6.07 -2.54
N SER A 27 -12.23 -5.63 -2.08
CA SER A 27 -11.14 -5.20 -2.96
C SER A 27 -9.87 -5.93 -2.58
N THR A 28 -9.15 -6.41 -3.58
CA THR A 28 -7.85 -7.07 -3.42
C THR A 28 -6.77 -6.01 -3.25
N ILE A 29 -5.96 -6.14 -2.21
CA ILE A 29 -4.71 -5.37 -2.08
C ILE A 29 -3.64 -6.07 -2.92
N VAL A 30 -2.95 -5.30 -3.77
CA VAL A 30 -1.82 -5.75 -4.59
C VAL A 30 -0.54 -5.14 -4.05
N LEU A 31 0.52 -5.95 -4.01
CA LEU A 31 1.90 -5.49 -3.85
C LEU A 31 2.48 -5.31 -5.24
N GLU A 32 3.00 -4.12 -5.52
CA GLU A 32 3.59 -3.81 -6.81
C GLU A 32 4.90 -3.04 -6.68
N VAL A 33 5.75 -3.17 -7.69
CA VAL A 33 7.05 -2.52 -7.79
C VAL A 33 7.18 -1.75 -9.09
N SER A 34 7.99 -0.69 -9.08
CA SER A 34 8.25 0.08 -10.31
C SER A 34 9.11 -0.76 -11.25
N GLU A 35 9.00 -0.52 -12.55
CA GLU A 35 9.77 -1.26 -13.55
C GLU A 35 11.30 -1.10 -13.36
N ASN A 36 11.72 0.01 -12.77
CA ASN A 36 13.13 0.33 -12.53
C ASN A 36 13.74 -0.42 -11.34
N LEU A 37 12.93 -1.08 -10.50
CA LEU A 37 13.43 -1.88 -9.39
C LEU A 37 13.87 -3.26 -9.92
N PRO A 38 15.12 -3.71 -9.69
CA PRO A 38 15.65 -4.96 -10.24
C PRO A 38 15.15 -6.19 -9.47
N VAL A 39 13.85 -6.25 -9.21
CA VAL A 39 13.18 -7.36 -8.54
C VAL A 39 11.97 -7.78 -9.36
N LYS A 40 11.78 -9.09 -9.51
CA LYS A 40 10.70 -9.69 -10.30
C LYS A 40 9.79 -10.57 -9.46
N THR A 41 10.21 -10.89 -8.24
CA THR A 41 9.51 -11.80 -7.35
C THR A 41 9.49 -11.26 -5.92
N VAL A 42 8.50 -11.69 -5.13
CA VAL A 42 8.43 -11.31 -3.70
C VAL A 42 9.69 -11.72 -2.93
N PRO A 43 10.28 -12.93 -3.11
CA PRO A 43 11.56 -13.26 -2.47
C PRO A 43 12.71 -12.31 -2.84
N GLU A 44 12.80 -11.89 -4.11
CA GLU A 44 13.79 -10.91 -4.54
C GLU A 44 13.56 -9.55 -3.89
N LEU A 45 12.30 -9.11 -3.78
CA LEU A 45 11.95 -7.88 -3.05
C LEU A 45 12.34 -7.97 -1.57
N ILE A 46 12.08 -9.10 -0.91
CA ILE A 46 12.46 -9.31 0.50
C ILE A 46 13.99 -9.25 0.65
N ALA A 47 14.73 -9.94 -0.22
CA ALA A 47 16.19 -9.90 -0.22
C ALA A 47 16.71 -8.48 -0.46
N TYR A 48 16.15 -7.77 -1.44
CA TYR A 48 16.49 -6.39 -1.76
C TYR A 48 16.21 -5.46 -0.57
N ALA A 49 15.03 -5.55 0.05
CA ALA A 49 14.66 -4.74 1.21
C ALA A 49 15.53 -5.01 2.45
N LYS A 50 15.99 -6.25 2.65
CA LYS A 50 16.97 -6.57 3.71
C LYS A 50 18.34 -5.94 3.44
N ALA A 51 18.77 -5.89 2.18
CA ALA A 51 20.01 -5.24 1.78
C ALA A 51 19.93 -3.70 1.77
N HIS A 52 18.71 -3.14 1.69
CA HIS A 52 18.47 -1.69 1.64
C HIS A 52 17.49 -1.24 2.75
N PRO A 53 17.93 -1.21 4.02
CA PRO A 53 17.10 -0.72 5.12
C PRO A 53 16.61 0.71 4.87
N GLY A 54 15.33 0.94 5.13
CA GLY A 54 14.68 2.23 4.88
C GLY A 54 14.00 2.34 3.52
N LEU A 55 14.03 1.28 2.69
CA LEU A 55 13.30 1.21 1.42
C LEU A 55 11.85 1.69 1.58
N THR A 56 11.47 2.67 0.78
CA THR A 56 10.17 3.33 0.90
C THR A 56 9.08 2.53 0.22
N TYR A 57 7.90 2.45 0.85
CA TYR A 57 6.68 1.96 0.22
C TYR A 57 5.56 2.99 0.31
N ALA A 58 4.79 3.12 -0.77
CA ALA A 58 3.63 4.01 -0.83
C ALA A 58 2.31 3.29 -0.58
N THR A 59 1.31 4.08 -0.17
CA THR A 59 -0.09 3.66 -0.07
C THR A 59 -1.00 4.86 -0.30
N ALA A 60 -2.30 4.61 -0.49
CA ALA A 60 -3.32 5.65 -0.57
C ALA A 60 -3.55 6.46 0.73
N GLY A 61 -2.84 6.17 1.82
CA GLY A 61 -2.82 7.02 3.02
C GLY A 61 -2.66 6.26 4.34
N THR A 62 -2.30 6.99 5.39
CA THR A 62 -2.16 6.45 6.75
C THR A 62 -3.49 5.92 7.28
N GLY A 63 -3.45 4.70 7.81
CA GLY A 63 -4.59 4.05 8.44
C GLY A 63 -5.55 3.30 7.50
N THR A 64 -5.22 3.28 6.21
CA THR A 64 -5.87 2.39 5.24
C THR A 64 -5.49 0.92 5.47
N SER A 65 -6.26 0.00 4.89
CA SER A 65 -5.90 -1.43 4.86
C SER A 65 -4.57 -1.70 4.14
N MET A 66 -4.23 -0.88 3.14
CA MET A 66 -2.94 -0.92 2.43
C MET A 66 -1.77 -0.54 3.33
N HIS A 67 -1.93 0.49 4.18
CA HIS A 67 -0.92 0.83 5.20
C HIS A 67 -0.70 -0.31 6.17
N LEU A 68 -1.78 -0.95 6.63
CA LEU A 68 -1.66 -2.14 7.49
C LEU A 68 -0.95 -3.29 6.77
N ALA A 69 -1.29 -3.55 5.50
CA ALA A 69 -0.65 -4.61 4.71
C ALA A 69 0.87 -4.39 4.56
N GLY A 70 1.32 -3.17 4.25
CA GLY A 70 2.74 -2.84 4.16
C GLY A 70 3.46 -2.97 5.51
N ALA A 71 2.85 -2.51 6.60
CA ALA A 71 3.41 -2.67 7.94
C ALA A 71 3.52 -4.16 8.34
N MET A 72 2.48 -4.97 8.08
CA MET A 72 2.49 -6.41 8.32
C MET A 72 3.54 -7.12 7.45
N PHE A 73 3.68 -6.74 6.19
CA PHE A 73 4.73 -7.26 5.31
C PHE A 73 6.11 -6.99 5.88
N SER A 74 6.38 -5.75 6.31
CA SER A 74 7.66 -5.36 6.93
C SER A 74 7.94 -6.21 8.18
N GLN A 75 6.93 -6.38 9.03
CA GLN A 75 7.03 -7.15 10.28
C GLN A 75 7.29 -8.64 10.03
N VAL A 76 6.50 -9.30 9.18
CA VAL A 76 6.60 -10.74 8.92
C VAL A 76 7.87 -11.11 8.17
N THR A 77 8.30 -10.26 7.23
CA THR A 77 9.51 -10.49 6.43
C THR A 77 10.80 -10.05 7.13
N GLN A 78 10.67 -9.40 8.30
CA GLN A 78 11.77 -8.80 9.05
C GLN A 78 12.60 -7.84 8.18
N THR A 79 11.90 -7.01 7.40
CA THR A 79 12.49 -5.93 6.60
C THR A 79 12.26 -4.59 7.30
N ASN A 80 13.09 -3.59 6.99
CA ASN A 80 12.91 -2.23 7.48
C ASN A 80 12.38 -1.35 6.35
N LEU A 81 11.05 -1.24 6.23
CA LEU A 81 10.40 -0.43 5.21
C LEU A 81 9.89 0.89 5.78
N THR A 82 10.05 1.97 5.02
CA THR A 82 9.57 3.32 5.38
C THR A 82 8.27 3.64 4.67
N HIS A 83 7.21 3.97 5.42
CA HIS A 83 5.93 4.32 4.83
C HIS A 83 5.91 5.75 4.28
N VAL A 84 5.46 5.91 3.04
CA VAL A 84 5.18 7.21 2.41
C VAL A 84 3.68 7.32 2.13
N PRO A 85 2.92 8.08 2.94
CA PRO A 85 1.49 8.21 2.76
C PRO A 85 1.12 9.24 1.68
N TYR A 86 0.21 8.87 0.80
CA TYR A 86 -0.39 9.76 -0.19
C TYR A 86 -1.85 10.09 0.15
N LYS A 87 -2.43 11.06 -0.55
CA LYS A 87 -3.86 11.44 -0.45
C LYS A 87 -4.74 10.65 -1.43
N GLY A 88 -4.54 9.35 -1.53
CA GLY A 88 -5.17 8.46 -2.52
C GLY A 88 -4.17 7.75 -3.43
N SER A 89 -4.66 6.76 -4.17
CA SER A 89 -3.86 5.92 -5.08
C SER A 89 -3.28 6.68 -6.27
N SER A 90 -4.06 7.57 -6.89
CA SER A 90 -3.65 8.30 -8.10
C SER A 90 -2.33 9.08 -7.96
N PRO A 91 -2.11 9.92 -6.92
CA PRO A 91 -0.83 10.60 -6.77
C PRO A 91 0.33 9.64 -6.44
N ALA A 92 0.07 8.52 -5.74
CA ALA A 92 1.10 7.52 -5.47
C ALA A 92 1.54 6.76 -6.74
N ILE A 93 0.57 6.38 -7.59
CA ILE A 93 0.84 5.76 -8.90
C ILE A 93 1.64 6.72 -9.78
N ASN A 94 1.29 8.00 -9.82
CA ASN A 94 2.04 8.99 -10.60
C ASN A 94 3.51 9.09 -10.17
N ASP A 95 3.78 9.11 -8.86
CA ASP A 95 5.14 9.13 -8.33
C ASP A 95 5.89 7.83 -8.61
N MET A 96 5.20 6.69 -8.58
CA MET A 96 5.77 5.39 -8.92
C MET A 96 6.15 5.30 -10.40
N LEU A 97 5.29 5.80 -11.30
CA LEU A 97 5.57 5.92 -12.73
C LEU A 97 6.70 6.93 -13.01
N GLY A 98 6.82 7.98 -12.19
CA GLY A 98 7.92 8.94 -12.23
C GLY A 98 9.23 8.42 -11.62
N GLY A 99 9.23 7.25 -10.98
CA GLY A 99 10.40 6.64 -10.35
C GLY A 99 10.75 7.20 -8.96
N HIS A 100 9.88 8.00 -8.35
CA HIS A 100 10.09 8.58 -7.01
C HIS A 100 9.86 7.55 -5.89
N ILE A 101 8.97 6.58 -6.11
CA ILE A 101 8.72 5.45 -5.22
C ILE A 101 8.88 4.14 -5.99
N GLN A 102 9.43 3.12 -5.34
CA GLN A 102 9.73 1.83 -5.97
C GLN A 102 8.79 0.69 -5.54
N VAL A 103 8.08 0.82 -4.42
CA VAL A 103 7.21 -0.22 -3.87
C VAL A 103 5.88 0.41 -3.45
N MET A 104 4.77 -0.26 -3.73
CA MET A 104 3.45 0.24 -3.35
C MET A 104 2.53 -0.92 -2.95
N PHE A 105 1.70 -0.67 -1.95
CA PHE A 105 0.55 -1.50 -1.62
C PHE A 105 -0.70 -0.69 -1.98
N ASP A 106 -1.49 -1.20 -2.92
CA ASP A 106 -2.67 -0.50 -3.44
C ASP A 106 -3.88 -1.42 -3.62
N ASN A 107 -5.04 -0.85 -3.90
CA ASN A 107 -6.20 -1.59 -4.37
C ASN A 107 -6.06 -1.91 -5.86
N LEU A 108 -6.19 -3.19 -6.20
CA LEU A 108 -6.03 -3.70 -7.57
C LEU A 108 -6.77 -2.89 -8.65
N PRO A 109 -8.03 -2.42 -8.47
CA PRO A 109 -8.72 -1.65 -9.51
C PRO A 109 -7.99 -0.37 -9.93
N ALA A 110 -7.25 0.28 -9.04
CA ALA A 110 -6.48 1.49 -9.35
C ALA A 110 -5.19 1.14 -10.11
N SER A 111 -4.50 0.07 -9.72
CA SER A 111 -3.23 -0.36 -10.31
C SER A 111 -3.36 -1.14 -11.61
N LEU A 112 -4.46 -1.88 -11.79
CA LEU A 112 -4.64 -2.86 -12.87
C LEU A 112 -4.35 -2.30 -14.28
N PRO A 113 -4.82 -1.09 -14.67
CA PRO A 113 -4.50 -0.53 -15.98
C PRO A 113 -3.00 -0.33 -16.21
N HIS A 114 -2.25 0.03 -15.16
CA HIS A 114 -0.81 0.28 -15.23
C HIS A 114 -0.01 -1.02 -15.25
N ILE A 115 -0.47 -2.04 -14.50
CA ILE A 115 0.08 -3.39 -14.52
C ILE A 115 -0.11 -4.02 -15.90
N GLN A 116 -1.33 -3.95 -16.47
CA GLN A 116 -1.62 -4.47 -17.81
C GLN A 116 -0.84 -3.77 -18.92
N ALA A 117 -0.56 -2.47 -18.75
CA ALA A 117 0.29 -1.70 -19.65
C ALA A 117 1.79 -1.97 -19.48
N GLY A 118 2.19 -2.84 -18.54
CA GLY A 118 3.59 -3.17 -18.25
C GLY A 118 4.38 -2.06 -17.56
N LYS A 119 3.72 -0.97 -17.13
CA LYS A 119 4.37 0.18 -16.49
C LYS A 119 4.66 -0.07 -15.01
N LEU A 120 3.89 -0.95 -14.38
CA LEU A 120 4.08 -1.44 -13.02
C LEU A 120 4.16 -2.97 -13.06
N ARG A 121 4.84 -3.56 -12.08
CA ARG A 121 4.93 -5.01 -11.92
C ARG A 121 4.28 -5.43 -10.61
N ALA A 122 3.31 -6.34 -10.70
CA ALA A 122 2.69 -7.02 -9.56
C ALA A 122 3.08 -8.51 -9.54
#